data_AF-A0A2S4VLG9-F1
#
_entry.id   AF-A0A2S4VLG9-F1
#
_cell.length_a   1.000
_cell.length_b   1.000
_cell.length_c   1.000
_cell.angle_alpha   90.00
_cell.angle_beta   90.00
_cell.angle_gamma   90.00
#
_symmetry.space_group_name_H-M   'P 1'
#
loop_
_entity.id
_entity.type
_entity.pdbx_description
1 polymer ?
#
loop_
_entity_poly.entity_id
_entity_poly.type
_entity_poly.pdbx_seq_one_letter_code
_entity_poly.pdbx_strand_id
1 'polypeptide(L)'
;KLARTDWENRKQSILDSPWSPMPQELLRFPTSYLTVGIYRLGTDAKINRAIVQEFSTIVKRLVILSIYCTIAYPITKVWVKYFYLSSKRAKQEQEMTGGRSSMNSMGSSMFSLLNFTTISLVLSQLSSIIEFFLLRKLKKTRSKVYDFTLQSRDKSDEFWIPYVEEWDHPPFEKAQKRMSKWKWYKTITGPIFRLLILKVILLPLNFVPFLNTIVGSFLVSLTLSERLLERYFTMKKMSELERALFMVERENSLRLLGFGAAVLEKIPILGILFSFSNRIAFAMFAHDLEKHQHAIKSGIIPKKVEPYQSKTAAIELDLPSDAIGNFPKKKS
;
A
#
# COMPACT_ATOMS: atom_id res chain seq x y z
N LYS A 1 -19.15 33.96 -31.19
CA LYS A 1 -18.09 33.77 -32.23
C LYS A 1 -16.74 34.29 -31.74
N LEU A 2 -16.65 35.54 -31.23
CA LEU A 2 -15.40 36.15 -30.71
C LEU A 2 -14.69 35.37 -29.59
N ALA A 3 -15.41 34.80 -28.62
CA ALA A 3 -14.79 34.01 -27.55
C ALA A 3 -14.22 32.65 -28.03
N ARG A 4 -14.79 32.09 -29.10
CA ARG A 4 -14.35 30.80 -29.68
C ARG A 4 -13.06 30.96 -30.47
N THR A 5 -12.90 32.10 -31.14
CA THR A 5 -11.68 32.46 -31.90
C THR A 5 -10.50 32.81 -30.99
N ASP A 6 -10.75 33.45 -29.84
CA ASP A 6 -9.71 33.76 -28.85
C ASP A 6 -9.18 32.50 -28.13
N TRP A 7 -10.07 31.51 -27.90
CA TRP A 7 -9.70 30.18 -27.41
C TRP A 7 -8.78 29.43 -28.38
N GLU A 8 -9.18 29.31 -29.65
CA GLU A 8 -8.38 28.59 -30.65
C GLU A 8 -7.02 29.26 -30.88
N ASN A 9 -6.94 30.60 -30.88
CA ASN A 9 -5.69 31.32 -31.04
C ASN A 9 -4.72 31.13 -29.84
N ARG A 10 -5.22 31.13 -28.60
CA ARG A 10 -4.40 30.82 -27.41
C ARG A 10 -3.96 29.36 -27.38
N LYS A 11 -4.83 28.44 -27.81
CA LYS A 11 -4.49 27.03 -27.91
C LYS A 11 -3.36 26.82 -28.91
N GLN A 12 -3.41 27.49 -30.06
CA GLN A 12 -2.37 27.39 -31.09
C GLN A 12 -1.03 27.96 -30.61
N SER A 13 -1.03 29.15 -29.98
CA SER A 13 0.21 29.76 -29.49
C SER A 13 0.90 28.97 -28.37
N ILE A 14 0.14 28.23 -27.57
CA ILE A 14 0.67 27.34 -26.52
C ILE A 14 1.21 26.03 -27.12
N LEU A 15 0.56 25.49 -28.16
CA LEU A 15 1.02 24.30 -28.88
C LEU A 15 2.34 24.54 -29.63
N ASP A 16 2.56 25.77 -30.11
CA ASP A 16 3.75 26.19 -30.87
C ASP A 16 4.95 26.58 -29.96
N SER A 17 4.78 26.59 -28.64
CA SER A 17 5.86 26.85 -27.68
C SER A 17 6.94 25.74 -27.72
N PRO A 18 8.24 26.05 -27.60
CA PRO A 18 9.31 25.05 -27.44
C PRO A 18 9.11 24.14 -26.22
N TRP A 19 8.31 24.61 -25.25
CA TRP A 19 7.86 23.90 -24.06
C TRP A 19 6.40 23.44 -24.17
N SER A 20 5.93 23.17 -25.40
CA SER A 20 4.62 22.62 -25.69
C SER A 20 4.31 21.49 -24.71
N PRO A 21 3.35 21.69 -23.78
CA PRO A 21 2.84 20.57 -23.03
C PRO A 21 2.01 19.80 -24.06
N MET A 22 2.63 18.81 -24.70
CA MET A 22 1.83 17.80 -25.40
C MET A 22 0.68 17.45 -24.46
N PRO A 23 -0.59 17.53 -24.90
CA PRO A 23 -1.73 17.22 -24.07
C PRO A 23 -1.65 15.74 -23.73
N GLN A 24 -0.88 15.42 -22.70
CA GLN A 24 -0.75 14.07 -22.19
C GLN A 24 -1.91 13.91 -21.26
N GLU A 25 -3.01 13.45 -21.84
CA GLU A 25 -4.11 12.87 -21.10
C GLU A 25 -3.52 11.82 -20.15
N LEU A 26 -3.95 11.86 -18.89
CA LEU A 26 -3.77 10.74 -17.99
C LEU A 26 -4.15 9.47 -18.73
N LEU A 27 -3.34 8.40 -18.62
CA LEU A 27 -3.67 7.13 -19.27
C LEU A 27 -5.15 6.79 -19.05
N ARG A 28 -5.87 6.58 -20.15
CA ARG A 28 -7.33 6.38 -20.18
C ARG A 28 -7.80 5.33 -19.18
N PHE A 29 -6.95 4.33 -18.94
CA PHE A 29 -7.13 3.32 -17.90
C PHE A 29 -6.07 3.49 -16.81
N PRO A 30 -6.42 3.94 -15.60
CA PRO A 30 -5.47 4.10 -14.50
C PRO A 30 -4.67 2.82 -14.20
N THR A 31 -5.29 1.64 -14.35
CA THR A 31 -4.62 0.35 -14.14
C THR A 31 -3.45 0.09 -15.07
N SER A 32 -3.35 0.77 -16.22
CA SER A 32 -2.21 0.64 -17.13
C SER A 32 -0.90 1.16 -16.52
N TYR A 33 -0.93 2.08 -15.55
CA TYR A 33 0.29 2.46 -14.83
C TYR A 33 0.94 1.27 -14.14
N LEU A 34 0.16 0.26 -13.72
CA LEU A 34 0.68 -0.96 -13.09
C LEU A 34 1.49 -1.78 -14.08
N THR A 35 1.02 -1.95 -15.32
CA THR A 35 1.77 -2.69 -16.36
C THR A 35 3.05 -1.96 -16.73
N VAL A 36 3.01 -0.62 -16.84
CA VAL A 36 4.23 0.19 -17.06
C VAL A 36 5.20 0.04 -15.87
N GLY A 37 4.68 0.03 -14.64
CA GLY A 37 5.48 -0.20 -13.44
C GLY A 37 6.19 -1.55 -13.45
N ILE A 38 5.50 -2.61 -13.89
CA ILE A 38 6.06 -3.97 -14.02
C ILE A 38 7.15 -3.99 -15.10
N TYR A 39 6.84 -3.44 -16.28
CA TYR A 39 7.78 -3.35 -17.40
C TYR A 39 9.06 -2.62 -16.99
N ARG A 40 8.91 -1.49 -16.29
CA ARG A 40 10.04 -0.66 -15.86
C ARG A 40 10.86 -1.31 -14.74
N LEU A 41 10.21 -2.04 -13.83
CA LEU A 41 10.93 -2.87 -12.86
C LEU A 41 11.81 -3.91 -13.57
N GLY A 42 11.33 -4.53 -14.65
CA GLY A 42 12.13 -5.50 -15.41
C GLY A 42 13.29 -4.89 -16.20
N THR A 43 13.11 -3.68 -16.74
CA THR A 43 14.03 -3.10 -17.74
C THR A 43 15.01 -2.07 -17.19
N ASP A 44 14.69 -1.36 -16.10
CA ASP A 44 15.52 -0.28 -15.58
C ASP A 44 16.67 -0.81 -14.69
N ALA A 45 17.87 -0.85 -15.27
CA ALA A 45 19.06 -1.37 -14.59
C ALA A 45 19.44 -0.59 -13.31
N LYS A 46 19.14 0.72 -13.24
CA LYS A 46 19.44 1.52 -12.03
C LYS A 46 18.54 1.10 -10.87
N ILE A 47 17.25 0.92 -11.14
CA ILE A 47 16.26 0.45 -10.15
C ILE A 47 16.63 -0.96 -9.70
N ASN A 48 16.94 -1.86 -10.63
CA ASN A 48 17.29 -3.25 -10.31
C ASN A 48 18.56 -3.36 -9.49
N ARG A 49 19.62 -2.61 -9.83
CA ARG A 49 20.85 -2.56 -9.02
C ARG A 49 20.58 -2.08 -7.60
N ALA A 50 19.75 -1.05 -7.43
CA ALA A 50 19.40 -0.54 -6.10
C ALA A 50 18.66 -1.59 -5.25
N ILE A 51 17.74 -2.35 -5.86
CA ILE A 51 17.04 -3.45 -5.19
C ILE A 51 18.05 -4.54 -4.80
N VAL A 52 18.83 -5.05 -5.76
CA VAL A 52 19.80 -6.13 -5.55
C VAL A 52 20.84 -5.77 -4.48
N GLN A 53 21.34 -4.53 -4.48
CA GLN A 53 22.33 -4.07 -3.50
C GLN A 53 21.77 -4.09 -2.06
N GLU A 54 20.53 -3.62 -1.87
CA GLU A 54 19.92 -3.62 -0.54
C GLU A 54 19.63 -5.04 -0.03
N PHE A 55 19.22 -5.97 -0.92
CA PHE A 55 18.98 -7.37 -0.55
C PHE A 55 20.27 -8.15 -0.32
N SER A 56 21.34 -7.92 -1.08
CA SER A 56 22.64 -8.56 -0.83
C SER A 56 23.19 -8.24 0.57
N THR A 57 22.90 -7.04 1.09
CA THR A 57 23.23 -6.65 2.46
C THR A 57 22.47 -7.48 3.50
N ILE A 58 21.22 -7.87 3.21
CA ILE A 58 20.43 -8.75 4.07
C ILE A 58 21.04 -10.15 4.10
N VAL A 59 21.41 -10.68 2.93
CA VAL A 59 22.07 -11.99 2.82
C VAL A 59 23.38 -12.02 3.62
N LYS A 60 24.21 -10.98 3.53
CA LYS A 60 25.44 -10.88 4.33
C LYS A 60 25.17 -10.87 5.84
N ARG A 61 24.06 -10.27 6.27
CA ARG A 61 23.64 -10.27 7.69
C ARG A 61 23.09 -11.62 8.16
N LEU A 62 22.65 -12.51 7.26
CA LEU A 62 22.28 -13.88 7.62
C LEU A 62 23.47 -14.65 8.21
N VAL A 63 24.70 -14.37 7.75
CA VAL A 63 25.92 -14.99 8.31
C VAL A 63 26.10 -14.60 9.79
N ILE A 64 25.93 -13.32 10.11
CA ILE A 64 25.99 -12.80 11.49
C ILE A 64 24.87 -13.43 12.34
N LEU A 65 23.70 -13.65 11.75
CA LEU A 65 22.59 -14.31 12.45
C LEU A 65 22.87 -15.79 12.73
N SER A 66 23.70 -16.47 11.95
CA SER A 66 24.13 -17.84 12.29
C SER A 66 24.95 -17.87 13.59
N ILE A 67 25.78 -16.84 13.83
CA ILE A 67 26.55 -16.67 15.08
C ILE A 67 25.60 -16.36 16.25
N TYR A 68 24.54 -15.58 16.01
CA TYR A 68 23.51 -15.38 17.02
C TYR A 68 22.85 -16.70 17.44
N CYS A 69 22.53 -17.60 16.49
CA CYS A 69 21.93 -18.88 16.82
C CYS A 69 22.82 -19.78 17.67
N THR A 70 24.15 -19.78 17.44
CA THR A 70 25.07 -20.60 18.25
C THR A 70 25.15 -20.13 19.70
N ILE A 71 25.06 -18.81 19.93
CA ILE A 71 25.07 -18.22 21.27
C ILE A 71 23.69 -18.34 21.95
N ALA A 72 22.60 -18.12 21.21
CA ALA A 72 21.24 -18.13 21.74
C ALA A 72 20.78 -19.54 22.14
N TYR A 73 21.27 -20.59 21.47
CA TYR A 73 20.89 -21.98 21.73
C TYR A 73 21.14 -22.43 23.18
N PRO A 74 22.36 -22.36 23.75
CA PRO A 74 22.60 -22.79 25.13
C PRO A 74 21.80 -21.97 26.14
N ILE A 75 21.67 -20.65 25.93
CA ILE A 75 20.91 -19.76 26.82
C ILE A 75 19.43 -20.16 26.83
N THR A 76 18.84 -20.34 25.65
CA THR A 76 17.42 -20.74 25.51
C THR A 76 17.20 -22.14 26.07
N LYS A 77 18.15 -23.06 25.89
CA LYS A 77 18.06 -24.43 26.45
C LYS A 77 18.00 -24.43 27.96
N VAL A 78 18.83 -23.61 28.62
CA VAL A 78 18.78 -23.41 30.08
C VAL A 78 17.41 -22.87 30.48
N TRP A 79 16.93 -21.84 29.80
CA TRP A 79 15.62 -21.26 30.09
C TRP A 79 14.46 -22.26 29.94
N VAL A 80 14.42 -23.03 28.84
CA VAL A 80 13.39 -24.07 28.62
C VAL A 80 13.44 -25.14 29.70
N LYS A 81 14.65 -25.58 30.08
CA LYS A 81 14.83 -26.59 31.14
C LYS A 81 14.29 -26.11 32.49
N TYR A 82 14.57 -24.86 32.87
CA TYR A 82 14.21 -24.33 34.20
C TYR A 82 12.79 -23.76 34.30
N PHE A 83 12.27 -23.13 33.24
CA PHE A 83 10.99 -22.43 33.30
C PHE A 83 9.87 -23.18 32.57
N TYR A 84 10.15 -23.74 31.40
CA TYR A 84 9.12 -24.36 30.56
C TYR A 84 8.81 -25.80 31.01
N LEU A 85 9.84 -26.62 31.25
CA LEU A 85 9.68 -28.02 31.67
C LEU A 85 9.62 -28.24 33.19
N SER A 86 9.81 -27.19 33.99
CA SER A 86 9.60 -27.25 35.45
C SER A 86 8.11 -27.29 35.84
N SER A 87 7.23 -26.95 34.90
CA SER A 87 5.77 -27.09 35.06
C SER A 87 5.38 -28.56 35.26
N LYS A 88 4.45 -28.82 36.20
CA LYS A 88 3.99 -30.18 36.58
C LYS A 88 3.60 -31.06 35.38
N ARG A 89 3.11 -30.44 34.29
CA ARG A 89 2.67 -31.12 33.05
C ARG A 89 3.82 -31.70 32.23
N ALA A 90 4.98 -31.04 32.22
CA ALA A 90 6.16 -31.52 31.51
C ALA A 90 6.89 -32.64 32.26
N LYS A 91 6.88 -32.60 33.60
CA LYS A 91 7.36 -33.73 34.44
C LYS A 91 6.53 -35.00 34.20
N GLN A 92 5.22 -34.88 34.08
CA GLN A 92 4.31 -35.99 33.78
C GLN A 92 4.56 -36.63 32.41
N GLU A 93 4.86 -35.83 31.38
CA GLU A 93 5.19 -36.32 30.03
C GLU A 93 6.58 -36.97 29.97
N GLN A 94 7.52 -36.47 30.79
CA GLN A 94 8.87 -37.03 30.96
C GLN A 94 8.85 -38.37 31.73
N GLU A 95 7.91 -38.55 32.66
CA GLU A 95 7.67 -39.84 33.35
C GLU A 95 7.00 -40.87 32.43
N MET A 96 6.05 -40.47 31.58
CA MET A 96 5.43 -41.37 30.59
C MET A 96 6.41 -41.82 29.49
N THR A 97 7.35 -40.95 29.09
CA THR A 97 8.37 -41.28 28.07
C THR A 97 9.62 -41.93 28.66
N GLY A 98 9.91 -41.71 29.95
CA GLY A 98 11.04 -42.31 30.68
C GLY A 98 10.94 -43.81 30.94
N GLY A 99 9.75 -44.41 30.76
CA GLY A 99 9.53 -45.86 30.88
C GLY A 99 9.96 -46.68 29.66
N ARG A 100 10.29 -46.05 28.52
CA ARG A 100 10.75 -46.75 27.31
C ARG A 100 12.25 -46.55 27.13
N SER A 101 12.97 -47.50 27.70
CA SER A 101 14.42 -47.66 27.72
C SER A 101 15.15 -47.29 26.42
N SER A 102 16.19 -46.48 26.59
CA SER A 102 17.58 -46.84 26.23
C SER A 102 17.77 -47.81 25.05
N MET A 103 17.42 -47.41 23.83
CA MET A 103 18.13 -47.89 22.62
C MET A 103 17.74 -47.01 21.42
N ASN A 104 18.53 -45.98 21.17
CA ASN A 104 18.92 -45.52 19.82
C ASN A 104 19.84 -44.31 19.93
N SER A 105 21.12 -44.64 19.83
CA SER A 105 22.29 -43.80 19.65
C SER A 105 22.05 -42.67 18.62
N MET A 106 22.47 -41.46 19.00
CA MET A 106 22.59 -40.23 18.20
C MET A 106 21.30 -39.60 17.63
N GLY A 107 20.37 -40.38 17.06
CA GLY A 107 19.15 -39.86 16.42
C GLY A 107 18.05 -39.42 17.40
N SER A 108 17.94 -40.06 18.56
CA SER A 108 16.88 -39.79 19.56
C SER A 108 17.08 -38.49 20.36
N SER A 109 18.31 -37.96 20.41
CA SER A 109 18.64 -36.74 21.17
C SER A 109 18.11 -35.48 20.51
N MET A 110 18.17 -35.37 19.17
CA MET A 110 17.64 -34.20 18.44
C MET A 110 16.11 -34.03 18.58
N PHE A 111 15.38 -35.12 18.84
CA PHE A 111 13.92 -35.14 18.99
C PHE A 111 13.44 -35.16 20.45
N SER A 112 14.33 -34.94 21.42
CA SER A 112 13.88 -34.68 22.80
C SER A 112 13.00 -33.43 22.83
N LEU A 113 11.88 -33.49 23.56
CA LEU A 113 10.95 -32.36 23.75
C LEU A 113 11.68 -31.06 24.14
N LEU A 114 12.74 -31.18 24.95
CA LEU A 114 13.61 -30.07 25.33
C LEU A 114 14.35 -29.44 24.14
N ASN A 115 15.02 -30.26 23.33
CA ASN A 115 15.80 -29.78 22.19
C ASN A 115 14.87 -29.25 21.09
N PHE A 116 13.76 -29.93 20.81
CA PHE A 116 12.74 -29.47 19.86
C PHE A 116 12.18 -28.09 20.25
N THR A 117 11.73 -27.93 21.50
CA THR A 117 11.19 -26.65 22.00
C THR A 117 12.25 -25.54 21.93
N THR A 118 13.50 -25.86 22.30
CA THR A 118 14.61 -24.91 22.21
C THR A 118 14.86 -24.46 20.77
N ILE A 119 14.93 -25.41 19.83
CA ILE A 119 15.12 -25.13 18.39
C ILE A 119 13.97 -24.26 17.87
N SER A 120 12.71 -24.60 18.14
CA SER A 120 11.55 -23.81 17.71
C SER A 120 11.59 -22.38 18.24
N LEU A 121 11.96 -22.16 19.51
CA LEU A 121 12.06 -20.82 20.08
C LEU A 121 13.20 -20.01 19.45
N VAL A 122 14.38 -20.61 19.26
CA VAL A 122 15.51 -19.93 18.60
C VAL A 122 15.17 -19.61 17.14
N LEU A 123 14.53 -20.53 16.41
CA LEU A 123 14.05 -20.27 15.04
C LEU A 123 12.98 -19.17 15.03
N SER A 124 12.09 -19.12 16.01
CA SER A 124 11.09 -18.05 16.13
C SER A 124 11.75 -16.69 16.38
N GLN A 125 12.75 -16.62 17.26
CA GLN A 125 13.52 -15.39 17.50
C GLN A 125 14.26 -14.95 16.23
N LEU A 126 14.91 -15.90 15.55
CA LEU A 126 15.60 -15.67 14.29
C LEU A 126 14.65 -15.13 13.21
N SER A 127 13.48 -15.75 13.05
CA SER A 127 12.44 -15.33 12.12
C SER A 127 12.00 -13.88 12.39
N SER A 128 11.72 -13.54 13.65
CA SER A 128 11.33 -12.18 14.05
C SER A 128 12.41 -11.15 13.76
N ILE A 129 13.69 -11.49 14.00
CA ILE A 129 14.82 -10.59 13.73
C ILE A 129 14.96 -10.37 12.21
N ILE A 130 14.92 -11.44 11.42
CA ILE A 130 15.00 -11.35 9.95
C ILE A 130 13.85 -10.51 9.42
N GLU A 131 12.62 -10.78 9.86
CA GLU A 131 11.43 -10.05 9.46
C GLU A 131 11.55 -8.56 9.79
N PHE A 132 11.96 -8.21 11.02
CA PHE A 132 12.15 -6.82 11.43
C PHE A 132 13.12 -6.06 10.53
N PHE A 133 14.30 -6.64 10.27
CA PHE A 133 15.30 -6.02 9.40
C PHE A 133 14.84 -5.95 7.94
N LEU A 134 14.20 -7.00 7.44
CA LEU A 134 13.65 -7.06 6.09
C LEU A 134 12.59 -5.98 5.89
N LEU A 135 11.60 -5.88 6.78
CA LEU A 135 10.53 -4.87 6.71
C LEU A 135 11.09 -3.45 6.71
N ARG A 136 12.10 -3.16 7.55
CA ARG A 136 12.75 -1.84 7.60
C ARG A 136 13.49 -1.53 6.29
N LYS A 137 14.21 -2.52 5.73
CA LYS A 137 14.90 -2.38 4.44
C LYS A 137 13.94 -2.21 3.28
N LEU A 138 12.89 -3.03 3.20
CA LEU A 138 11.83 -2.93 2.20
C LEU A 138 11.20 -1.53 2.20
N LYS A 139 10.89 -0.97 3.37
CA LYS A 139 10.36 0.40 3.48
C LYS A 139 11.32 1.42 2.86
N LYS A 140 12.62 1.36 3.20
CA LYS A 140 13.64 2.26 2.65
C LYS A 140 13.79 2.12 1.14
N THR A 141 13.83 0.88 0.63
CA THR A 141 13.99 0.60 -0.80
C THR A 141 12.79 1.06 -1.59
N ARG A 142 11.55 0.86 -1.10
CA ARG A 142 10.33 1.37 -1.76
C ARG A 142 10.35 2.89 -1.95
N SER A 143 10.81 3.64 -0.95
CA SER A 143 10.98 5.09 -1.06
C SER A 143 12.06 5.45 -2.09
N LYS A 144 13.23 4.79 -2.05
CA LYS A 144 14.30 5.02 -3.04
C LYS A 144 13.86 4.74 -4.48
N VAL A 145 13.12 3.66 -4.71
CA VAL A 145 12.59 3.30 -6.04
C VAL A 145 11.66 4.38 -6.57
N TYR A 146 10.80 4.92 -5.72
CA TYR A 146 9.95 6.05 -6.07
C TYR A 146 10.79 7.28 -6.45
N ASP A 147 11.77 7.65 -5.62
CA ASP A 147 12.63 8.81 -5.87
C ASP A 147 13.48 8.65 -7.15
N PHE A 148 14.03 7.46 -7.43
CA PHE A 148 14.74 7.19 -8.68
C PHE A 148 13.82 7.29 -9.90
N THR A 149 12.56 6.87 -9.76
CA THR A 149 11.58 7.00 -10.84
C THR A 149 11.31 8.48 -11.14
N LEU A 150 11.26 9.35 -10.13
CA LEU A 150 11.12 10.78 -10.32
C LEU A 150 12.38 11.41 -10.94
N GLN A 151 13.56 11.10 -10.39
CA GLN A 151 14.84 11.62 -10.89
C GLN A 151 15.07 11.26 -12.37
N SER A 152 14.63 10.08 -12.80
CA SER A 152 14.75 9.65 -14.19
C SER A 152 13.98 10.52 -15.20
N ARG A 153 13.02 11.33 -14.72
CA ARG A 153 12.25 12.25 -15.57
C ARG A 153 12.91 13.61 -15.72
N ASP A 154 14.00 13.85 -15.00
CA ASP A 154 14.86 15.03 -15.10
C ASP A 154 14.07 16.36 -15.05
N LYS A 155 13.15 16.45 -14.09
CA LYS A 155 12.35 17.65 -13.83
C LYS A 155 12.90 18.35 -12.58
N SER A 156 13.04 19.67 -12.66
CA SER A 156 13.44 20.51 -11.54
C SER A 156 12.36 20.51 -10.44
N ASP A 157 12.73 20.94 -9.23
CA ASP A 157 11.79 21.04 -8.11
C ASP A 157 10.64 22.03 -8.39
N GLU A 158 10.85 23.00 -9.29
CA GLU A 158 9.85 23.95 -9.77
C GLU A 158 8.71 23.28 -10.57
N PHE A 159 8.92 22.06 -11.06
CA PHE A 159 7.89 21.28 -11.74
C PHE A 159 6.68 21.00 -10.84
N TRP A 160 6.86 20.92 -9.51
CA TRP A 160 5.78 20.66 -8.57
C TRP A 160 5.11 21.95 -8.15
N ILE A 161 4.00 22.31 -8.80
CA ILE A 161 3.23 23.50 -8.46
C ILE A 161 2.30 23.24 -7.27
N PRO A 162 1.85 24.29 -6.55
CA PRO A 162 0.76 24.19 -5.59
C PRO A 162 -0.50 23.56 -6.20
N TYR A 163 -1.39 23.04 -5.35
CA TYR A 163 -2.64 22.42 -5.80
C TYR A 163 -3.48 23.42 -6.62
N VAL A 164 -3.98 22.98 -7.77
CA VAL A 164 -4.89 23.73 -8.63
C VAL A 164 -6.21 22.97 -8.71
N GLU A 165 -7.29 23.70 -8.41
CA GLU A 165 -8.63 23.13 -8.42
C GLU A 165 -9.10 22.86 -9.86
N GLU A 166 -9.50 21.61 -10.12
CA GLU A 166 -9.88 21.13 -11.46
C GLU A 166 -11.37 21.32 -11.76
N TRP A 167 -12.19 21.46 -10.73
CA TRP A 167 -13.63 21.60 -10.83
C TRP A 167 -14.05 23.04 -10.61
N ASP A 168 -15.09 23.48 -11.31
CA ASP A 168 -15.69 24.79 -11.04
C ASP A 168 -16.53 24.75 -9.75
N HIS A 169 -17.19 23.62 -9.51
CA HIS A 169 -17.96 23.32 -8.31
C HIS A 169 -17.41 22.07 -7.58
N PRO A 170 -16.31 22.23 -6.82
CA PRO A 170 -15.66 21.12 -6.13
C PRO A 170 -16.52 20.56 -4.97
N PRO A 171 -16.47 19.24 -4.70
CA PRO A 171 -17.29 18.58 -3.68
C PRO A 171 -16.73 18.75 -2.25
N PHE A 172 -16.66 20.00 -1.76
CA PHE A 172 -16.11 20.33 -0.44
C PHE A 172 -16.78 19.59 0.72
N GLU A 173 -18.11 19.46 0.70
CA GLU A 173 -18.83 18.76 1.77
C GLU A 173 -18.41 17.29 1.89
N LYS A 174 -18.26 16.60 0.75
CA LYS A 174 -17.85 15.18 0.73
C LYS A 174 -16.40 15.05 1.19
N ALA A 175 -15.52 15.98 0.80
CA ALA A 175 -14.14 16.03 1.26
C ALA A 175 -14.06 16.21 2.79
N GLN A 176 -14.84 17.14 3.35
CA GLN A 176 -14.88 17.39 4.79
C GLN A 176 -15.46 16.19 5.57
N LYS A 177 -16.53 15.57 5.06
CA LYS A 177 -17.10 14.33 5.61
C LYS A 177 -16.05 13.20 5.61
N ARG A 178 -15.30 13.03 4.50
CA ARG A 178 -14.20 12.05 4.41
C ARG A 178 -13.12 12.35 5.44
N MET A 179 -12.63 13.58 5.52
CA MET A 179 -11.60 14.00 6.47
C MET A 179 -12.00 13.74 7.93
N SER A 180 -13.24 14.09 8.29
CA SER A 180 -13.80 13.84 9.63
C SER A 180 -13.90 12.34 9.93
N LYS A 181 -14.49 11.56 9.02
CA LYS A 181 -14.59 10.10 9.16
C LYS A 181 -13.22 9.42 9.18
N TRP A 182 -12.23 9.96 8.48
CA TRP A 182 -10.90 9.37 8.37
C TRP A 182 -10.15 9.36 9.71
N LYS A 183 -10.30 10.42 10.52
CA LYS A 183 -9.71 10.47 11.87
C LYS A 183 -10.27 9.36 12.75
N TRP A 184 -11.59 9.19 12.75
CA TRP A 184 -12.26 8.11 13.47
C TRP A 184 -11.90 6.73 12.92
N TYR A 185 -11.83 6.59 11.59
CA TYR A 185 -11.44 5.35 10.92
C TYR A 185 -9.99 4.96 11.22
N LYS A 186 -9.07 5.91 11.36
CA LYS A 186 -7.69 5.65 11.81
C LYS A 186 -7.63 5.09 13.23
N THR A 187 -8.42 5.65 14.14
CA THR A 187 -8.50 5.20 15.53
C THR A 187 -9.12 3.80 15.63
N ILE A 188 -10.18 3.56 14.86
CA ILE A 188 -10.90 2.30 14.88
C ILE A 188 -10.20 1.22 14.05
N THR A 189 -9.47 1.55 12.99
CA THR A 189 -8.71 0.58 12.18
C THR A 189 -7.31 0.32 12.74
N GLY A 190 -7.16 0.38 14.07
CA GLY A 190 -5.95 -0.09 14.73
C GLY A 190 -5.64 -1.55 14.36
N PRO A 191 -4.38 -2.00 14.48
CA PRO A 191 -3.96 -3.34 14.04
C PRO A 191 -4.82 -4.47 14.63
N ILE A 192 -5.28 -4.30 15.88
CA ILE A 192 -6.15 -5.26 16.59
C ILE A 192 -7.56 -5.33 15.98
N PHE A 193 -8.20 -4.18 15.76
CA PHE A 193 -9.55 -4.12 15.24
C PHE A 193 -9.60 -4.50 13.75
N ARG A 194 -8.56 -4.14 13.00
CA ARG A 194 -8.34 -4.61 11.63
C ARG A 194 -8.25 -6.12 11.57
N LEU A 195 -7.51 -6.75 12.49
CA LEU A 195 -7.43 -8.21 12.59
C LEU A 195 -8.79 -8.81 12.94
N LEU A 196 -9.54 -8.23 13.88
CA LEU A 196 -10.86 -8.71 14.28
C LEU A 196 -11.91 -8.60 13.16
N ILE A 197 -12.12 -7.42 12.60
CA ILE A 197 -13.16 -7.20 11.59
C ILE A 197 -12.84 -7.85 10.26
N LEU A 198 -11.59 -7.75 9.76
CA LEU A 198 -11.29 -8.46 8.53
C LEU A 198 -11.34 -9.97 8.75
N LYS A 199 -10.88 -10.51 9.88
CA LYS A 199 -10.98 -11.96 10.08
C LYS A 199 -12.42 -12.43 10.23
N VAL A 200 -13.28 -11.70 10.96
CA VAL A 200 -14.67 -12.15 11.21
C VAL A 200 -15.54 -11.96 9.97
N ILE A 201 -15.47 -10.80 9.31
CA ILE A 201 -16.29 -10.51 8.11
C ILE A 201 -15.79 -11.30 6.89
N LEU A 202 -14.48 -11.50 6.74
CA LEU A 202 -13.94 -12.29 5.62
C LEU A 202 -13.79 -13.78 5.95
N LEU A 203 -14.16 -14.24 7.16
CA LEU A 203 -14.12 -15.67 7.50
C LEU A 203 -14.97 -16.52 6.55
N PRO A 204 -16.25 -16.16 6.27
CA PRO A 204 -17.09 -16.88 5.32
C PRO A 204 -16.57 -16.78 3.88
N LEU A 205 -15.78 -15.75 3.56
CA LEU A 205 -15.19 -15.59 2.23
C LEU A 205 -14.02 -16.53 1.95
N ASN A 206 -13.45 -17.20 2.97
CA ASN A 206 -12.36 -18.16 2.77
C ASN A 206 -12.83 -19.46 2.11
N PHE A 207 -14.14 -19.75 2.07
CA PHE A 207 -14.68 -20.92 1.37
C PHE A 207 -14.51 -20.83 -0.15
N VAL A 208 -14.32 -19.63 -0.70
CA VAL A 208 -14.10 -19.42 -2.14
C VAL A 208 -12.65 -18.98 -2.35
N PRO A 209 -11.84 -19.75 -3.12
CA PRO A 209 -10.47 -19.35 -3.42
C PRO A 209 -10.46 -17.99 -4.13
N PHE A 210 -9.46 -17.16 -3.83
CA PHE A 210 -9.27 -15.80 -4.36
C PHE A 210 -10.33 -14.75 -3.99
N LEU A 211 -11.52 -15.11 -3.52
CA LEU A 211 -12.57 -14.15 -3.16
C LEU A 211 -12.14 -13.20 -2.03
N ASN A 212 -11.50 -13.75 -1.00
CA ASN A 212 -10.89 -12.96 0.07
C ASN A 212 -9.86 -11.95 -0.46
N THR A 213 -9.05 -12.36 -1.46
CA THR A 213 -8.08 -11.46 -2.12
C THR A 213 -8.79 -10.32 -2.84
N ILE A 214 -9.82 -10.62 -3.61
CA ILE A 214 -10.59 -9.61 -4.37
C ILE A 214 -11.26 -8.63 -3.40
N VAL A 215 -12.08 -9.13 -2.47
CA VAL A 215 -12.83 -8.27 -1.55
C VAL A 215 -11.89 -7.49 -0.63
N GLY A 216 -10.88 -8.16 -0.07
CA GLY A 216 -9.88 -7.51 0.77
C GLY A 216 -9.08 -6.43 0.03
N SER A 217 -8.75 -6.64 -1.25
CA SER A 217 -8.10 -5.62 -2.09
C SER A 217 -9.04 -4.45 -2.40
N PHE A 218 -10.32 -4.73 -2.65
CA PHE A 218 -11.30 -3.69 -2.92
C PHE A 218 -11.48 -2.77 -1.71
N LEU A 219 -11.59 -3.33 -0.50
CA LEU A 219 -11.72 -2.57 0.75
C LEU A 219 -10.49 -1.68 1.03
N VAL A 220 -9.29 -2.16 0.73
CA VAL A 220 -8.03 -1.43 1.02
C VAL A 220 -7.63 -0.48 -0.12
N SER A 221 -8.19 -0.64 -1.32
CA SER A 221 -7.79 0.04 -2.56
C SER A 221 -7.54 1.55 -2.42
N LEU A 222 -8.53 2.33 -1.96
CA LEU A 222 -8.41 3.78 -1.80
C LEU A 222 -7.33 4.16 -0.78
N THR A 223 -7.26 3.41 0.33
CA THR A 223 -6.26 3.66 1.38
C THR A 223 -4.84 3.32 0.92
N LEU A 224 -4.70 2.37 0.00
CA LEU A 224 -3.43 2.06 -0.65
C LEU A 224 -3.03 3.16 -1.62
N SER A 225 -3.94 3.63 -2.46
CA SER A 225 -3.68 4.73 -3.40
C SER A 225 -3.25 6.00 -2.69
N GLU A 226 -3.94 6.38 -1.60
CA GLU A 226 -3.59 7.54 -0.77
C GLU A 226 -2.17 7.42 -0.21
N ARG A 227 -1.81 6.23 0.29
CA ARG A 227 -0.47 5.94 0.85
C ARG A 227 0.63 5.93 -0.22
N LEU A 228 0.32 5.49 -1.43
CA LEU A 228 1.28 5.47 -2.54
C LEU A 228 1.48 6.88 -3.13
N LEU A 229 0.46 7.76 -3.05
CA LEU A 229 0.53 9.18 -3.42
C LEU A 229 1.02 10.12 -2.31
N GLU A 230 1.26 9.61 -1.09
CA GLU A 230 1.70 10.43 0.05
C GLU A 230 2.90 11.33 -0.27
N ARG A 231 3.86 10.82 -1.05
CA ARG A 231 5.03 11.58 -1.48
C ARG A 231 4.66 12.72 -2.43
N TYR A 232 3.73 12.50 -3.35
CA TYR A 232 3.18 13.52 -4.24
C TYR A 232 2.49 14.64 -3.46
N PHE A 233 1.61 14.30 -2.51
CA PHE A 233 0.94 15.28 -1.66
C PHE A 233 1.91 16.08 -0.79
N THR A 234 2.99 15.44 -0.34
CA THR A 234 4.05 16.08 0.45
C THR A 234 4.87 17.06 -0.39
N MET A 235 5.25 16.69 -1.62
CA MET A 235 6.02 17.57 -2.52
C MET A 235 5.24 18.84 -2.90
N LYS A 236 3.93 18.71 -3.16
CA LYS A 236 3.04 19.85 -3.44
C LYS A 236 2.57 20.61 -2.20
N LYS A 237 2.98 20.18 -1.00
CA LYS A 237 2.58 20.76 0.29
C LYS A 237 1.06 20.89 0.46
N MET A 238 0.30 19.91 -0.03
CA MET A 238 -1.16 19.95 0.05
C MET A 238 -1.66 19.87 1.50
N SER A 239 -2.66 20.67 1.83
CA SER A 239 -3.38 20.59 3.10
C SER A 239 -4.21 19.31 3.21
N GLU A 240 -4.62 18.93 4.42
CA GLU A 240 -5.44 17.73 4.64
C GLU A 240 -6.81 17.82 3.92
N LEU A 241 -7.38 19.02 3.82
CA LEU A 241 -8.62 19.26 3.08
C LEU A 241 -8.40 19.09 1.57
N GLU A 242 -7.34 19.69 1.02
CA GLU A 242 -6.98 19.54 -0.40
C GLU A 242 -6.70 18.09 -0.77
N ARG A 243 -6.01 17.33 0.08
CA ARG A 243 -5.80 15.89 -0.10
C ARG A 243 -7.13 15.14 -0.14
N ALA A 244 -8.03 15.43 0.81
CA ALA A 244 -9.34 14.79 0.85
C ALA A 244 -10.18 15.13 -0.39
N LEU A 245 -10.10 16.37 -0.86
CA LEU A 245 -10.79 16.85 -2.04
C LEU A 245 -10.26 16.16 -3.31
N PHE A 246 -8.93 16.17 -3.50
CA PHE A 246 -8.24 15.46 -4.58
C PHE A 246 -8.64 13.97 -4.66
N MET A 247 -8.70 13.31 -3.50
CA MET A 247 -9.08 11.89 -3.41
C MET A 247 -10.56 11.66 -3.77
N VAL A 248 -11.47 12.58 -3.41
CA VAL A 248 -12.90 12.48 -3.72
C VAL A 248 -13.16 12.68 -5.21
N GLU A 249 -12.52 13.67 -5.81
CA GLU A 249 -12.67 13.98 -7.24
C GLU A 249 -12.24 12.83 -8.15
N ARG A 250 -11.18 12.11 -7.76
CA ARG A 250 -10.61 10.98 -8.52
C ARG A 250 -10.90 9.63 -7.87
N GLU A 251 -11.94 9.55 -7.04
CA GLU A 251 -12.21 8.37 -6.22
C GLU A 251 -12.26 7.08 -7.05
N ASN A 252 -12.97 7.08 -8.18
CA ASN A 252 -13.09 5.89 -9.01
C ASN A 252 -11.75 5.46 -9.64
N SER A 253 -11.01 6.41 -10.23
CA SER A 253 -9.72 6.14 -10.86
C SER A 253 -8.69 5.64 -9.85
N LEU A 254 -8.64 6.28 -8.68
CA LEU A 254 -7.76 5.90 -7.59
C LEU A 254 -8.16 4.56 -6.97
N ARG A 255 -9.47 4.27 -6.88
CA ARG A 255 -9.96 2.98 -6.39
C ARG A 255 -9.57 1.85 -7.34
N LEU A 256 -9.73 2.01 -8.65
CA LEU A 256 -9.35 1.00 -9.64
C LEU A 256 -7.84 0.75 -9.66
N LEU A 257 -7.04 1.81 -9.68
CA LEU A 257 -5.58 1.72 -9.63
C LEU A 257 -5.10 1.06 -8.32
N GLY A 258 -5.64 1.50 -7.18
CA GLY A 258 -5.32 0.94 -5.87
C GLY A 258 -5.78 -0.49 -5.69
N PHE A 259 -6.91 -0.86 -6.29
CA PHE A 259 -7.41 -2.23 -6.29
C PHE A 259 -6.44 -3.16 -7.02
N GLY A 260 -6.03 -2.81 -8.24
CA GLY A 260 -5.04 -3.57 -9.00
C GLY A 260 -3.71 -3.70 -8.24
N ALA A 261 -3.21 -2.59 -7.68
CA ALA A 261 -2.01 -2.58 -6.86
C ALA A 261 -2.11 -3.52 -5.65
N ALA A 262 -3.25 -3.51 -4.95
CA ALA A 262 -3.49 -4.35 -3.79
C ALA A 262 -3.59 -5.84 -4.16
N VAL A 263 -4.21 -6.17 -5.30
CA VAL A 263 -4.25 -7.54 -5.82
C VAL A 263 -2.85 -8.05 -6.11
N LEU A 264 -2.03 -7.25 -6.81
CA LEU A 264 -0.65 -7.62 -7.13
C LEU A 264 0.21 -7.83 -5.87
N GLU A 265 0.07 -6.98 -4.84
CA GLU A 265 0.79 -7.12 -3.57
C GLU A 265 0.38 -8.36 -2.75
N LYS A 266 -0.82 -8.91 -2.99
CA LYS A 266 -1.31 -10.12 -2.32
C LYS A 266 -0.89 -11.41 -3.01
N ILE A 267 -0.24 -11.34 -4.18
CA ILE A 267 0.28 -12.55 -4.84
C ILE A 267 1.40 -13.13 -3.96
N PRO A 268 1.30 -14.40 -3.53
CA PRO A 268 2.33 -15.03 -2.72
C PRO A 268 3.69 -14.96 -3.40
N ILE A 269 4.75 -14.73 -2.62
CA ILE A 269 6.15 -14.62 -3.07
C ILE A 269 6.41 -13.37 -3.92
N LEU A 270 5.65 -13.15 -4.99
CA LEU A 270 5.81 -12.04 -5.93
C LEU A 270 5.31 -10.70 -5.40
N GLY A 271 4.47 -10.67 -4.36
CA GLY A 271 3.91 -9.45 -3.79
C GLY A 271 4.96 -8.43 -3.34
N ILE A 272 6.15 -8.90 -2.92
CA ILE A 272 7.27 -8.00 -2.59
C ILE A 272 7.78 -7.29 -3.85
N LEU A 273 7.97 -8.01 -4.96
CA LEU A 273 8.39 -7.43 -6.23
C LEU A 273 7.33 -6.46 -6.77
N PHE A 274 6.06 -6.86 -6.72
CA PHE A 274 4.97 -5.98 -7.11
C PHE A 274 4.84 -4.75 -6.21
N SER A 275 5.23 -4.82 -4.94
CA SER A 275 5.27 -3.62 -4.09
C SER A 275 6.30 -2.59 -4.54
N PHE A 276 7.37 -2.99 -5.23
CA PHE A 276 8.30 -2.05 -5.89
C PHE A 276 7.72 -1.54 -7.20
N SER A 277 7.17 -2.43 -8.02
CA SER A 277 6.49 -2.06 -9.27
C SER A 277 5.37 -1.03 -9.04
N ASN A 278 4.52 -1.24 -8.03
CA ASN A 278 3.46 -0.32 -7.64
C ASN A 278 4.00 1.07 -7.26
N ARG A 279 5.18 1.15 -6.63
CA ARG A 279 5.82 2.44 -6.31
C ARG A 279 6.23 3.18 -7.59
N ILE A 280 6.78 2.47 -8.56
CA ILE A 280 7.14 3.02 -9.87
C ILE A 280 5.87 3.48 -10.60
N ALA A 281 4.83 2.65 -10.63
CA ALA A 281 3.54 2.96 -11.23
C ALA A 281 2.94 4.27 -10.68
N PHE A 282 2.89 4.41 -9.36
CA PHE A 282 2.36 5.60 -8.71
C PHE A 282 3.27 6.82 -8.85
N ALA A 283 4.59 6.67 -8.94
CA ALA A 283 5.50 7.77 -9.26
C ALA A 283 5.26 8.32 -10.67
N MET A 284 5.04 7.43 -11.65
CA MET A 284 4.70 7.84 -13.01
C MET A 284 3.32 8.48 -13.08
N PHE A 285 2.34 7.89 -12.39
CA PHE A 285 1.01 8.47 -12.28
C PHE A 285 1.05 9.87 -11.63
N ALA A 286 1.83 10.06 -10.56
CA ALA A 286 2.02 11.36 -9.93
C ALA A 286 2.63 12.40 -10.89
N HIS A 287 3.57 12.00 -11.73
CA HIS A 287 4.17 12.89 -12.71
C HIS A 287 3.17 13.29 -13.81
N ASP A 288 2.33 12.37 -14.28
CA ASP A 288 1.32 12.69 -15.29
C ASP A 288 0.13 13.46 -14.71
N LEU A 289 -0.19 13.25 -13.42
CA LEU A 289 -1.09 14.13 -12.67
C LEU A 289 -0.57 15.57 -12.63
N GLU A 290 0.73 15.76 -12.43
CA GLU A 290 1.33 17.09 -12.39
C GLU A 290 1.25 17.79 -13.75
N LYS A 291 1.53 17.07 -14.84
CA LYS A 291 1.32 17.60 -16.20
C LYS A 291 -0.11 18.03 -16.43
N HIS A 292 -1.07 17.23 -15.97
CA HIS A 292 -2.49 17.57 -16.09
C HIS A 292 -2.83 18.85 -15.32
N GLN A 293 -2.29 19.02 -14.11
CA GLN A 293 -2.45 20.23 -13.30
C GLN A 293 -1.83 21.46 -13.97
N HIS A 294 -0.66 21.34 -14.61
CA HIS A 294 -0.07 22.40 -15.42
C HIS A 294 -0.94 22.78 -16.62
N ALA A 295 -1.53 21.79 -17.29
CA ALA A 295 -2.43 22.02 -18.43
C ALA A 295 -3.72 22.75 -18.01
N ILE A 296 -4.24 22.47 -16.82
CA ILE A 296 -5.39 23.21 -16.26
C ILE A 296 -4.97 24.62 -15.85
N LYS A 297 -3.83 24.78 -15.18
CA LYS A 297 -3.31 26.10 -14.77
C LYS A 297 -3.05 27.02 -15.95
N SER A 298 -2.52 26.48 -17.05
CA SER A 298 -2.28 27.22 -18.30
C SER A 298 -3.55 27.44 -19.13
N GLY A 299 -4.69 26.88 -18.70
CA GLY A 299 -5.97 27.02 -19.36
C GLY A 299 -6.15 26.13 -20.59
N ILE A 300 -5.17 25.28 -20.95
CA ILE A 300 -5.24 24.36 -22.11
C ILE A 300 -6.37 23.34 -21.93
N ILE A 301 -6.58 22.89 -20.70
CA ILE A 301 -7.70 22.03 -20.34
C ILE A 301 -8.67 22.88 -19.51
N PRO A 302 -9.92 23.06 -19.97
CA PRO A 302 -10.91 23.80 -19.20
C PRO A 302 -11.24 23.05 -17.91
N LYS A 303 -11.55 23.81 -16.85
CA LYS A 303 -12.08 23.24 -15.62
C LYS A 303 -13.38 22.48 -15.90
N LYS A 304 -13.63 21.43 -15.13
CA LYS A 304 -14.86 20.65 -15.24
C LYS A 304 -16.03 21.47 -14.68
N VAL A 305 -16.97 21.80 -15.56
CA VAL A 305 -18.15 22.63 -15.26
C VAL A 305 -19.26 21.80 -14.61
N GLU A 306 -19.35 20.51 -14.95
CA GLU A 306 -20.36 19.63 -14.38
C GLU A 306 -20.14 19.49 -12.86
N PRO A 307 -21.20 19.63 -12.03
CA PRO A 307 -21.06 19.39 -10.61
C PRO A 307 -20.66 17.94 -10.39
N TYR A 308 -19.75 17.69 -9.45
CA TYR A 308 -19.34 16.35 -9.11
C TYR A 308 -20.56 15.48 -8.74
N GLN A 309 -20.92 14.55 -9.62
CA GLN A 309 -21.97 13.58 -9.34
C GLN A 309 -21.35 12.35 -8.69
N SER A 310 -21.61 12.17 -7.39
CA SER A 310 -21.26 10.90 -6.77
C SER A 310 -22.23 9.84 -7.29
N LYS A 311 -21.72 8.77 -7.92
CA LYS A 311 -22.57 7.67 -8.42
C LYS A 311 -23.43 7.04 -7.31
N THR A 312 -23.04 7.20 -6.05
CA THR A 312 -23.83 6.80 -4.87
C THR A 312 -24.98 7.76 -4.57
N ALA A 313 -24.79 9.07 -4.74
CA ALA A 313 -25.88 10.05 -4.60
C ALA A 313 -26.90 9.95 -5.74
N ALA A 314 -26.47 9.55 -6.95
CA ALA A 314 -27.41 9.25 -8.03
C ALA A 314 -28.35 8.09 -7.68
N ILE A 315 -27.85 7.07 -6.97
CA ILE A 315 -28.67 5.96 -6.45
C ILE A 315 -29.61 6.43 -5.34
N GLU A 316 -29.19 7.38 -4.48
CA GLU A 316 -30.10 8.02 -3.50
C GLU A 316 -31.19 8.90 -4.15
N LEU A 317 -30.90 9.49 -5.31
CA LEU A 317 -31.84 10.35 -6.05
C LEU A 317 -32.90 9.57 -6.85
N ASP A 318 -32.58 8.32 -7.22
CA ASP A 318 -33.41 7.46 -8.08
C ASP A 318 -34.22 6.42 -7.28
N LEU A 319 -34.10 6.45 -5.95
CA LEU A 319 -34.92 5.64 -5.05
C LEU A 319 -36.27 6.35 -4.84
N PRO A 320 -37.41 5.65 -4.96
CA PRO A 320 -38.71 6.21 -4.59
C PRO A 320 -38.64 6.72 -3.14
N SER A 321 -39.34 7.82 -2.85
CA SER A 321 -39.40 8.44 -1.50
C SER A 321 -39.74 7.46 -0.38
N ASP A 322 -40.36 6.35 -0.74
CA ASP A 322 -40.89 5.33 0.16
C ASP A 322 -39.89 4.19 0.41
N ALA A 323 -38.80 4.11 -0.38
CA ALA A 323 -37.71 3.14 -0.19
C ALA A 323 -36.69 3.61 0.85
N ILE A 324 -36.63 4.92 1.12
CA ILE A 324 -35.84 5.48 2.21
C ILE A 324 -36.68 5.33 3.47
N GLY A 325 -36.47 4.21 4.18
CA GLY A 325 -37.06 3.97 5.49
C GLY A 325 -36.98 5.21 6.37
N ASN A 326 -38.05 5.44 7.13
CA ASN A 326 -38.37 6.64 7.90
C ASN A 326 -37.26 7.03 8.92
N PHE A 327 -36.12 7.53 8.44
CA PHE A 327 -35.06 8.04 9.30
C PHE A 327 -35.49 9.39 9.84
N PRO A 328 -35.52 9.59 11.16
CA PRO A 328 -35.96 10.84 11.74
C PRO A 328 -35.06 11.97 11.24
N LYS A 329 -35.65 12.90 10.49
CA LYS A 329 -34.99 14.14 10.08
C LYS A 329 -34.58 14.88 11.35
N LYS A 330 -33.28 15.08 11.54
CA LYS A 330 -32.75 15.94 12.60
C LYS A 330 -33.35 17.33 12.38
N LYS A 331 -34.16 17.81 13.33
CA LYS A 331 -34.68 19.18 13.31
C LYS A 331 -33.45 20.12 13.35
N SER A 332 -33.39 20.99 12.35
CA SER A 332 -32.40 22.08 12.24
C SER A 332 -32.51 23.04 13.40
#